data_AF-A0A9E5RB71-F1
#
_entry.id   AF-A0A9E5RB71-F1
#
_cell.length_a   1.000
_cell.length_b   1.000
_cell.length_c   1.000
_cell.angle_alpha   90.00
_cell.angle_beta   90.00
_cell.angle_gamma   90.00
#
_symmetry.space_group_name_H-M   'P 1'
#
loop_
_entity.id
_entity.type
_entity.pdbx_description
1 polymer ?
#
loop_
_entity_poly.entity_id
_entity_poly.type
_entity_poly.pdbx_seq_one_letter_code
_entity_poly.pdbx_strand_id
1 'polypeptide(L)'
;MVMRGNQLEWLPQEDLLIVREGLNVTHPQLRVSATEARAYSRERRVELLGKIVATSRDPALRLNAEQLVWRLQDQIVVSDRRIQVERLDGNRVTDRAIANQAEVNLKAKVATLKQNANLVLQDPPVIVTSNLLTWNLQNETLVSNQPVTVQQRQQQITLTADQGRMDISRKIVYLNRNVKAVSQRNQSELDADSLTWNMDSQRVVAEGNVNYSQSNPPLNLRGPRAVGRLQDQTVIVSGGRVVTEIIPGNIN
;
A
#
# COMPACT_ATOMS: atom_id res chain seq x y z
N MET A 1 14.44 19.16 20.41
CA MET A 1 14.30 17.70 20.64
C MET A 1 14.73 17.41 22.07
N VAL A 2 14.09 16.46 22.75
CA VAL A 2 14.49 16.03 24.10
C VAL A 2 14.67 14.51 24.08
N MET A 3 15.81 14.03 24.57
CA MET A 3 16.07 12.59 24.79
C MET A 3 16.22 12.35 26.28
N ARG A 4 15.64 11.26 26.77
CA ARG A 4 15.75 10.80 28.16
C ARG A 4 16.14 9.33 28.17
N GLY A 5 17.01 8.94 29.09
CA GLY A 5 17.44 7.58 29.35
C GLY A 5 18.23 7.55 30.66
N ASN A 6 18.52 6.35 31.16
CA ASN A 6 19.27 6.19 32.42
C ASN A 6 20.78 6.30 32.21
N GLN A 7 21.26 6.11 30.98
CA GLN A 7 22.66 6.22 30.62
C GLN A 7 22.84 7.17 29.43
N LEU A 8 23.78 8.09 29.57
CA LEU A 8 24.15 9.06 28.56
C LEU A 8 25.67 9.09 28.40
N GLU A 9 26.11 9.01 27.15
CA GLU A 9 27.52 9.04 26.78
C GLU A 9 27.71 10.09 25.68
N TRP A 10 28.61 11.06 25.92
CA TRP A 10 28.92 12.12 24.98
C TRP A 10 30.34 11.92 24.43
N LEU A 11 30.45 11.75 23.12
CA LEU A 11 31.70 11.57 22.38
C LEU A 11 31.96 12.83 21.54
N PRO A 12 32.59 13.87 22.12
CA PRO A 12 32.72 15.19 21.48
C PRO A 12 33.53 15.16 20.18
N GLN A 13 34.56 14.31 20.09
CA GLN A 13 35.39 14.20 18.89
C GLN A 13 34.61 13.64 17.69
N GLU A 14 33.53 12.90 17.97
CA GLU A 14 32.65 12.29 16.98
C GLU A 14 31.33 13.07 16.79
N ASP A 15 31.12 14.16 17.54
CA ASP A 15 29.87 14.92 17.57
C ASP A 15 28.64 14.04 17.89
N LEU A 16 28.85 12.99 18.69
CA LEU A 16 27.92 11.88 18.92
C LEU A 16 27.44 11.82 20.38
N LEU A 17 26.12 11.86 20.55
CA LEU A 17 25.45 11.57 21.82
C LEU A 17 24.81 10.19 21.76
N ILE A 18 25.13 9.32 22.71
CA ILE A 18 24.50 8.01 22.85
C ILE A 18 23.64 8.00 24.11
N VAL A 19 22.39 7.54 23.97
CA VAL A 19 21.43 7.43 25.08
C VAL A 19 20.87 6.01 25.12
N ARG A 20 20.93 5.37 26.29
CA ARG A 20 20.52 3.98 26.51
C ARG A 20 19.62 3.87 27.75
N GLU A 21 18.99 2.71 27.89
CA GLU A 21 18.15 2.29 29.03
C GLU A 21 16.94 3.18 29.31
N GLY A 22 15.73 2.67 29.06
CA GLY A 22 14.50 3.46 29.27
C GLY A 22 14.37 4.65 28.29
N LEU A 23 15.00 4.53 27.12
CA LEU A 23 15.07 5.61 26.13
C LEU A 23 13.69 6.09 25.68
N ASN A 24 13.50 7.39 25.79
CA ASN A 24 12.35 8.12 25.26
C ASN A 24 12.82 9.39 24.55
N VAL A 25 12.52 9.51 23.25
CA VAL A 25 12.78 10.70 22.45
C VAL A 25 11.47 11.44 22.21
N THR A 26 11.45 12.74 22.47
CA THR A 26 10.30 13.62 22.21
C THR A 26 10.70 14.75 21.28
N HIS A 27 9.96 14.88 20.20
CA HIS A 27 10.03 15.96 19.22
C HIS A 27 8.61 16.38 18.79
N PRO A 28 8.39 17.62 18.31
CA PRO A 28 7.08 18.03 17.81
C PRO A 28 6.45 17.08 16.77
N GLN A 29 7.28 16.43 15.96
CA GLN A 29 6.83 15.54 14.88
C GLN A 29 6.78 14.06 15.26
N LEU A 30 7.65 13.63 16.18
CA LEU A 30 7.88 12.22 16.46
C LEU A 30 8.15 12.00 17.95
N ARG A 31 7.53 10.97 18.51
CA ARG A 31 7.87 10.41 19.82
C ARG A 31 8.36 9.01 19.63
N VAL A 32 9.46 8.63 20.27
CA VAL A 32 10.09 7.33 20.06
C VAL A 32 10.44 6.69 21.39
N SER A 33 10.18 5.40 21.51
CA SER A 33 10.82 4.52 22.48
C SER A 33 11.68 3.50 21.72
N ALA A 34 12.88 3.23 22.20
CA ALA A 34 13.85 2.32 21.59
C ALA A 34 14.81 1.79 22.67
N THR A 35 15.77 0.93 22.29
CA THR A 35 16.82 0.45 23.21
C THR A 35 17.96 1.45 23.30
N GLU A 36 18.38 2.00 22.16
CA GLU A 36 19.48 2.96 22.05
C GLU A 36 19.16 4.03 21.00
N ALA A 37 19.64 5.25 21.25
CA ALA A 37 19.65 6.35 20.30
C ALA A 37 21.08 6.87 20.16
N ARG A 38 21.50 7.08 18.91
CA ARG A 38 22.74 7.74 18.54
C ARG A 38 22.41 9.02 17.80
N ALA A 39 22.65 10.16 18.43
CA ALA A 39 22.37 11.46 17.85
C ALA A 39 23.67 12.09 17.34
N TYR A 40 23.74 12.29 16.03
CA TYR A 40 24.88 12.89 15.35
C TYR A 40 24.55 14.36 15.09
N SER A 41 25.16 15.26 15.86
CA SER A 41 24.78 16.67 15.86
C SER A 41 25.13 17.38 14.55
N ARG A 42 26.33 17.12 14.00
CA ARG A 42 26.80 17.69 12.72
C ARG A 42 25.95 17.25 11.54
N GLU A 43 25.58 15.98 11.50
CA GLU A 43 24.80 15.38 10.42
C GLU A 43 23.28 15.58 10.58
N ARG A 44 22.83 16.08 11.74
CA ARG A 44 21.42 16.27 12.08
C ARG A 44 20.59 15.01 11.85
N ARG A 45 21.13 13.86 12.26
CA ARG A 45 20.46 12.56 12.20
C ARG A 45 20.44 11.86 13.55
N VAL A 46 19.42 11.06 13.78
CA VAL A 46 19.31 10.18 14.94
C VAL A 46 19.13 8.75 14.44
N GLU A 47 20.03 7.87 14.85
CA GLU A 47 19.87 6.44 14.65
C GLU A 47 19.22 5.85 15.89
N LEU A 48 18.20 5.02 15.68
CA LEU A 48 17.43 4.35 16.71
C LEU A 48 17.60 2.85 16.51
N LEU A 49 17.87 2.14 17.60
CA LEU A 49 18.22 0.72 17.57
C LEU A 49 17.41 -0.08 18.60
N GLY A 50 17.15 -1.35 18.28
CA GLY A 50 16.46 -2.30 19.14
C GLY A 50 14.94 -2.27 18.95
N LYS A 51 14.16 -2.55 19.99
CA LYS A 51 12.69 -2.60 19.89
C LYS A 51 12.12 -1.19 19.76
N ILE A 52 12.01 -0.67 18.53
CA ILE A 52 11.59 0.71 18.28
C ILE A 52 10.07 0.78 18.11
N VAL A 53 9.46 1.71 18.85
CA VAL A 53 8.10 2.19 18.62
C VAL A 53 8.15 3.70 18.45
N ALA A 54 7.91 4.18 17.23
CA ALA A 54 7.83 5.60 16.93
C ALA A 54 6.39 6.00 16.62
N THR A 55 5.96 7.17 17.07
CA THR A 55 4.61 7.70 16.83
C THR A 55 4.67 9.14 16.37
N SER A 56 3.91 9.46 15.32
CA SER A 56 3.72 10.82 14.83
C SER A 56 2.28 11.27 15.03
N ARG A 57 2.07 12.58 15.18
CA ARG A 57 0.72 13.16 15.37
C ARG A 57 0.07 13.60 14.07
N ASP A 58 0.87 14.08 13.13
CA ASP A 58 0.42 14.49 11.81
C ASP A 58 1.49 14.11 10.76
N PRO A 59 1.24 13.08 9.92
CA PRO A 59 0.09 12.17 9.98
C PRO A 59 0.12 11.31 11.25
N ALA A 60 -1.04 10.84 11.72
CA ALA A 60 -1.14 9.97 12.88
C ALA A 60 -0.65 8.55 12.52
N LEU A 61 0.61 8.24 12.84
CA LEU A 61 1.23 6.97 12.52
C LEU A 61 1.86 6.31 13.74
N ARG A 62 1.97 4.98 13.69
CA ARG A 62 2.84 4.18 14.54
C ARG A 62 3.78 3.34 13.69
N LEU A 63 5.08 3.48 13.92
CA LEU A 63 6.14 2.74 13.27
C LEU A 63 6.72 1.73 14.26
N ASN A 64 6.85 0.48 13.84
CA ASN A 64 7.53 -0.56 14.61
C ASN A 64 8.66 -1.14 13.76
N ALA A 65 9.88 -1.11 14.28
CA ALA A 65 11.08 -1.55 13.55
C ALA A 65 12.20 -1.93 14.53
N GLU A 66 13.27 -2.52 13.99
CA GLU A 66 14.49 -2.83 14.75
C GLU A 66 15.58 -1.76 14.59
N GLN A 67 15.56 -1.04 13.47
CA GLN A 67 16.46 0.07 13.19
C GLN A 67 15.74 1.15 12.39
N LEU A 68 15.89 2.39 12.84
CA LEU A 68 15.42 3.57 12.11
C LEU A 68 16.53 4.62 12.05
N VAL A 69 16.63 5.29 10.92
CA VAL A 69 17.42 6.52 10.78
C VAL A 69 16.45 7.67 10.59
N TRP A 70 16.46 8.62 11.52
CA TRP A 70 15.64 9.81 11.41
C TRP A 70 16.51 11.02 11.02
N ARG A 71 16.29 11.50 9.80
CA ARG A 71 16.91 12.70 9.25
C ARG A 71 16.09 13.92 9.68
N LEU A 72 16.61 14.69 10.66
CA LEU A 72 15.87 15.77 11.30
C LEU A 72 15.57 16.93 10.34
N GLN A 73 16.55 17.27 9.50
CA GLN A 73 16.43 18.39 8.55
C GLN A 73 15.41 18.08 7.44
N ASP A 74 15.46 16.86 6.91
CA ASP A 74 14.56 16.43 5.83
C ASP A 74 13.17 16.03 6.36
N GLN A 75 13.08 15.75 7.67
CA GLN A 75 11.89 15.20 8.34
C GLN A 75 11.49 13.84 7.76
N ILE A 76 12.50 13.00 7.54
CA ILE A 76 12.34 11.68 6.93
C ILE A 76 12.83 10.60 7.90
N VAL A 77 11.97 9.61 8.14
CA VAL A 77 12.32 8.39 8.87
C VAL A 77 12.55 7.28 7.86
N VAL A 78 13.72 6.64 7.92
CA VAL A 78 14.13 5.56 7.01
C VAL A 78 14.32 4.29 7.80
N SER A 79 13.89 3.16 7.25
CA SER A 79 14.31 1.83 7.67
C SER A 79 14.87 1.07 6.48
N ASP A 80 16.04 0.48 6.66
CA ASP A 80 16.72 -0.38 5.69
C ASP A 80 16.38 -1.87 5.88
N ARG A 81 15.50 -2.16 6.84
CA ARG A 81 15.05 -3.50 7.22
C ARG A 81 13.56 -3.50 7.51
N ARG A 82 13.06 -4.68 7.87
CA ARG A 82 11.64 -4.91 8.12
C ARG A 82 11.06 -3.85 9.04
N ILE A 83 9.98 -3.24 8.58
CA ILE A 83 9.24 -2.19 9.28
C ILE A 83 7.74 -2.42 9.11
N GLN A 84 6.99 -2.15 10.18
CA GLN A 84 5.54 -2.03 10.15
C GLN A 84 5.15 -0.56 10.33
N VAL A 85 4.30 -0.06 9.44
CA VAL A 85 3.72 1.29 9.48
C VAL A 85 2.23 1.16 9.65
N GLU A 86 1.68 1.72 10.73
CA GLU A 86 0.24 1.74 10.99
C GLU A 86 -0.28 3.16 10.92
N ARG A 87 -1.38 3.38 10.20
CA ARG A 87 -2.16 4.63 10.28
C ARG A 87 -3.20 4.50 11.38
N LEU A 88 -3.35 5.58 12.13
CA LEU A 88 -4.20 5.65 13.30
C LEU A 88 -5.33 6.67 13.09
N ASP A 89 -6.50 6.32 13.60
CA ASP A 89 -7.63 7.21 13.84
C ASP A 89 -7.91 7.16 15.35
N GLY A 90 -7.43 8.18 16.07
CA GLY A 90 -7.29 8.14 17.52
C GLY A 90 -6.37 6.98 17.95
N ASN A 91 -6.92 6.00 18.66
CA ASN A 91 -6.20 4.79 19.09
C ASN A 91 -6.46 3.57 18.19
N ARG A 92 -7.31 3.69 17.17
CA ARG A 92 -7.69 2.59 16.29
C ARG A 92 -6.76 2.55 15.08
N VAL A 93 -6.24 1.37 14.75
CA VAL A 93 -5.49 1.15 13.50
C VAL A 93 -6.48 1.08 12.34
N THR A 94 -6.37 2.00 11.39
CA THR A 94 -7.19 2.00 10.15
C THR A 94 -6.52 1.18 9.07
N ASP A 95 -5.19 1.31 8.94
CA ASP A 95 -4.43 0.72 7.85
C ASP A 95 -3.08 0.25 8.38
N ARG A 96 -2.57 -0.84 7.80
CA ARG A 96 -1.28 -1.42 8.19
C ARG A 96 -0.46 -1.78 6.97
N ALA A 97 0.74 -1.25 6.89
CA ALA A 97 1.75 -1.64 5.93
C ALA A 97 2.89 -2.41 6.59
N ILE A 98 3.42 -3.39 5.88
CA ILE A 98 4.68 -4.07 6.20
C ILE A 98 5.55 -4.03 4.95
N ALA A 99 6.84 -3.77 5.11
CA ALA A 99 7.82 -3.83 4.02
C ALA A 99 9.20 -4.17 4.58
N ASN A 100 10.11 -4.62 3.70
CA ASN A 100 11.50 -4.86 4.08
C ASN A 100 12.33 -3.58 4.14
N GLN A 101 11.86 -2.49 3.54
CA GLN A 101 12.43 -1.16 3.68
C GLN A 101 11.32 -0.13 3.59
N ALA A 102 11.45 1.00 4.27
CA ALA A 102 10.53 2.11 4.08
C ALA A 102 11.19 3.48 4.28
N GLU A 103 10.64 4.48 3.61
CA GLU A 103 10.90 5.88 3.85
C GLU A 103 9.58 6.59 4.18
N VAL A 104 9.48 7.19 5.36
CA VAL A 104 8.33 7.99 5.78
C VAL A 104 8.75 9.45 5.80
N ASN A 105 8.27 10.22 4.82
CA ASN A 105 8.43 11.66 4.78
C ASN A 105 7.30 12.31 5.59
N LEU A 106 7.62 12.78 6.80
CA LEU A 106 6.65 13.35 7.73
C LEU A 106 6.11 14.69 7.23
N LYS A 107 6.94 15.47 6.50
CA LYS A 107 6.55 16.76 5.93
C LYS A 107 5.56 16.59 4.78
N ALA A 108 5.89 15.71 3.84
CA ALA A 108 5.08 15.42 2.66
C ALA A 108 3.89 14.49 2.96
N LYS A 109 3.89 13.85 4.14
CA LYS A 109 2.89 12.86 4.56
C LYS A 109 2.82 11.68 3.58
N VAL A 110 3.99 11.21 3.15
CA VAL A 110 4.14 10.11 2.20
C VAL A 110 4.99 9.01 2.81
N ALA A 111 4.50 7.77 2.77
CA ALA A 111 5.27 6.59 3.07
C ALA A 111 5.59 5.84 1.78
N THR A 112 6.87 5.64 1.50
CA THR A 112 7.36 4.80 0.40
C THR A 112 7.81 3.47 0.97
N LEU A 113 7.10 2.40 0.62
CA LEU A 113 7.34 1.03 1.04
C LEU A 113 8.08 0.31 -0.07
N LYS A 114 9.19 -0.35 0.23
CA LYS A 114 10.04 -1.03 -0.75
C LYS A 114 10.31 -2.46 -0.33
N GLN A 115 10.40 -3.35 -1.32
CA GLN A 115 10.64 -4.79 -1.21
C GLN A 115 9.59 -5.51 -0.35
N ASN A 116 8.78 -6.36 -0.99
CA ASN A 116 7.70 -7.09 -0.34
C ASN A 116 6.72 -6.18 0.43
N ALA A 117 6.37 -5.03 -0.15
CA ALA A 117 5.38 -4.15 0.45
C ALA A 117 4.01 -4.82 0.44
N ASN A 118 3.38 -4.87 1.60
CA ASN A 118 2.03 -5.37 1.82
C ASN A 118 1.26 -4.34 2.64
N LEU A 119 0.27 -3.71 2.04
CA LEU A 119 -0.62 -2.74 2.65
C LEU A 119 -2.02 -3.33 2.80
N VAL A 120 -2.50 -3.43 4.04
CA VAL A 120 -3.85 -3.85 4.39
C VAL A 120 -4.66 -2.62 4.76
N LEU A 121 -5.69 -2.34 3.97
CA LEU A 121 -6.68 -1.30 4.22
C LEU A 121 -7.90 -1.89 4.92
N GLN A 122 -8.49 -1.15 5.86
CA GLN A 122 -9.78 -1.54 6.47
C GLN A 122 -10.98 -1.07 5.65
N ASP A 123 -10.96 0.17 5.18
CA ASP A 123 -11.99 0.69 4.28
C ASP A 123 -11.32 1.42 3.09
N PRO A 124 -11.42 0.87 1.85
CA PRO A 124 -12.07 -0.39 1.49
C PRO A 124 -11.28 -1.63 2.01
N PRO A 125 -11.92 -2.80 2.15
CA PRO A 125 -11.30 -4.01 2.74
C PRO A 125 -10.37 -4.72 1.76
N VAL A 126 -9.30 -4.03 1.37
CA VAL A 126 -8.39 -4.40 0.29
C VAL A 126 -6.98 -4.65 0.83
N ILE A 127 -6.29 -5.61 0.22
CA ILE A 127 -4.85 -5.80 0.38
C ILE A 127 -4.19 -5.38 -0.92
N VAL A 128 -3.14 -4.57 -0.82
CA VAL A 128 -2.29 -4.20 -1.97
C VAL A 128 -0.88 -4.67 -1.72
N THR A 129 -0.31 -5.42 -2.67
CA THR A 129 1.07 -5.88 -2.60
C THR A 129 1.87 -5.42 -3.82
N SER A 130 3.12 -5.03 -3.61
CA SER A 130 4.08 -4.72 -4.66
C SER A 130 5.51 -4.67 -4.10
N ASN A 131 6.52 -4.57 -4.95
CA ASN A 131 7.89 -4.28 -4.54
C ASN A 131 8.15 -2.77 -4.34
N LEU A 132 7.26 -1.90 -4.81
CA LEU A 132 7.33 -0.46 -4.57
C LEU A 132 5.91 0.12 -4.45
N LEU A 133 5.57 0.61 -3.27
CA LEU A 133 4.30 1.31 -3.03
C LEU A 133 4.57 2.69 -2.45
N THR A 134 3.98 3.72 -3.07
CA THR A 134 3.94 5.07 -2.53
C THR A 134 2.55 5.34 -1.98
N TRP A 135 2.45 5.46 -0.65
CA TRP A 135 1.23 5.77 0.07
C TRP A 135 1.22 7.23 0.49
N ASN A 136 0.37 8.02 -0.14
CA ASN A 136 0.14 9.40 0.23
C ASN A 136 -1.00 9.45 1.24
N LEU A 137 -0.67 9.77 2.49
CA LEU A 137 -1.57 9.76 3.64
C LEU A 137 -2.52 10.96 3.65
N GLN A 138 -2.13 12.06 3.00
CA GLN A 138 -2.93 13.28 2.93
C GLN A 138 -3.97 13.20 1.81
N ASN A 139 -3.54 12.79 0.62
CA ASN A 139 -4.39 12.69 -0.56
C ASN A 139 -5.12 11.34 -0.65
N GLU A 140 -4.86 10.44 0.31
CA GLU A 140 -5.44 9.10 0.38
C GLU A 140 -5.29 8.34 -0.94
N THR A 141 -4.08 8.38 -1.49
CA THR A 141 -3.74 7.69 -2.74
C THR A 141 -2.63 6.69 -2.50
N LEU A 142 -2.71 5.59 -3.24
CA LEU A 142 -1.67 4.57 -3.32
C LEU A 142 -1.23 4.44 -4.76
N VAL A 143 0.07 4.40 -5.01
CA VAL A 143 0.63 4.26 -6.36
C VAL A 143 1.69 3.18 -6.35
N SER A 144 1.67 2.34 -7.39
CA SER A 144 2.74 1.43 -7.76
C SER A 144 3.11 1.66 -9.22
N ASN A 145 4.39 1.90 -9.49
CA ASN A 145 4.95 1.87 -10.84
C ASN A 145 5.64 0.53 -11.16
N GLN A 146 5.49 -0.46 -10.28
CA GLN A 146 5.96 -1.83 -10.40
C GLN A 146 4.78 -2.81 -10.33
N PRO A 147 4.98 -4.10 -10.72
CA PRO A 147 3.94 -5.10 -10.65
C PRO A 147 3.22 -5.08 -9.31
N VAL A 148 1.89 -5.02 -9.38
CA VAL A 148 1.01 -4.79 -8.23
C VAL A 148 -0.13 -5.78 -8.25
N THR A 149 -0.47 -6.27 -7.07
CA THR A 149 -1.66 -7.09 -6.83
C THR A 149 -2.59 -6.34 -5.91
N VAL A 150 -3.86 -6.28 -6.27
CA VAL A 150 -4.95 -5.68 -5.48
C VAL A 150 -5.97 -6.78 -5.21
N GLN A 151 -6.18 -7.11 -3.94
CA GLN A 151 -7.11 -8.15 -3.51
C GLN A 151 -8.24 -7.56 -2.67
N GLN A 152 -9.47 -7.64 -3.16
CA GLN A 152 -10.66 -7.30 -2.37
C GLN A 152 -11.14 -8.56 -1.63
N ARG A 153 -11.02 -8.53 -0.29
CA ARG A 153 -11.18 -9.72 0.56
C ARG A 153 -12.61 -10.22 0.68
N GLN A 154 -13.58 -9.32 0.73
CA GLN A 154 -14.99 -9.68 0.91
C GLN A 154 -15.58 -10.32 -0.35
N GLN A 155 -15.20 -9.82 -1.53
CA GLN A 155 -15.71 -10.20 -2.85
C GLN A 155 -14.87 -11.28 -3.51
N GLN A 156 -13.72 -11.63 -2.93
CA GLN A 156 -12.79 -12.65 -3.45
C GLN A 156 -12.34 -12.33 -4.88
N ILE A 157 -12.01 -11.06 -5.11
CA ILE A 157 -11.52 -10.54 -6.39
C ILE A 157 -10.04 -10.23 -6.24
N THR A 158 -9.25 -10.72 -7.18
CA THR A 158 -7.82 -10.43 -7.29
C THR A 158 -7.56 -9.77 -8.62
N LEU A 159 -6.88 -8.63 -8.59
CA LEU A 159 -6.45 -7.90 -9.77
C LEU A 159 -4.92 -7.83 -9.77
N THR A 160 -4.28 -8.01 -10.92
CA THR A 160 -2.84 -7.84 -11.11
C THR A 160 -2.57 -6.95 -12.32
N ALA A 161 -1.52 -6.15 -12.27
CA ALA A 161 -1.05 -5.34 -13.40
C ALA A 161 0.42 -4.92 -13.21
N ASP A 162 1.06 -4.39 -14.26
CA ASP A 162 2.43 -3.87 -14.14
C ASP A 162 2.49 -2.55 -13.37
N GLN A 163 1.40 -1.79 -13.37
CA GLN A 163 1.28 -0.51 -12.68
C GLN A 163 -0.13 -0.32 -12.15
N GLY A 164 -0.25 0.40 -11.03
CA GLY A 164 -1.55 0.66 -10.44
C GLY A 164 -1.60 1.92 -9.60
N ARG A 165 -2.79 2.50 -9.52
CA ARG A 165 -3.12 3.59 -8.62
C ARG A 165 -4.46 3.29 -7.96
N MET A 166 -4.56 3.56 -6.67
CA MET A 166 -5.82 3.55 -5.95
C MET A 166 -6.07 4.93 -5.37
N ASP A 167 -7.28 5.44 -5.57
CA ASP A 167 -7.86 6.50 -4.77
C ASP A 167 -8.69 5.84 -3.67
N ILE A 168 -8.17 5.89 -2.43
CA ILE A 168 -8.74 5.18 -1.28
C ILE A 168 -10.07 5.83 -0.90
N SER A 169 -10.10 7.17 -0.85
CA SER A 169 -11.30 7.95 -0.50
C SER A 169 -12.46 7.73 -1.47
N ARG A 170 -12.16 7.67 -2.77
CA ARG A 170 -13.15 7.46 -3.83
C ARG A 170 -13.40 5.99 -4.12
N LYS A 171 -12.62 5.10 -3.52
CA LYS A 171 -12.67 3.64 -3.72
C LYS A 171 -12.57 3.25 -5.20
N ILE A 172 -11.65 3.91 -5.92
CA ILE A 172 -11.39 3.67 -7.33
C ILE A 172 -9.98 3.13 -7.52
N VAL A 173 -9.87 2.02 -8.24
CA VAL A 173 -8.60 1.42 -8.67
C VAL A 173 -8.43 1.62 -10.16
N TYR A 174 -7.23 2.04 -10.55
CA TYR A 174 -6.78 2.18 -11.92
C TYR A 174 -5.57 1.25 -12.09
N LEU A 175 -5.67 0.32 -13.03
CA LEU A 175 -4.61 -0.63 -13.37
C LEU A 175 -4.23 -0.46 -14.83
N ASN A 176 -2.94 -0.49 -15.11
CA ASN A 176 -2.43 -0.26 -16.45
C ASN A 176 -1.36 -1.29 -16.78
N ARG A 177 -1.39 -1.76 -18.03
CA ARG A 177 -0.54 -2.78 -18.67
C ARG A 177 -0.69 -4.16 -18.05
N ASN A 178 -0.90 -5.15 -18.92
CA ASN A 178 -1.00 -6.57 -18.56
C ASN A 178 -1.97 -6.80 -17.40
N VAL A 179 -3.15 -6.19 -17.48
CA VAL A 179 -4.16 -6.31 -16.43
C VAL A 179 -4.79 -7.68 -16.50
N LYS A 180 -4.80 -8.40 -15.37
CA LYS A 180 -5.57 -9.60 -15.17
C LYS A 180 -6.47 -9.45 -13.95
N ALA A 181 -7.74 -9.83 -14.08
CA ALA A 181 -8.71 -9.85 -13.01
C ALA A 181 -9.31 -11.24 -12.87
N VAL A 182 -9.39 -11.75 -11.63
CA VAL A 182 -9.95 -13.06 -11.31
C VAL A 182 -11.00 -12.89 -10.22
N SER A 183 -12.20 -13.40 -10.47
CA SER A 183 -13.29 -13.46 -9.49
C SER A 183 -13.56 -14.92 -9.11
N GLN A 184 -13.33 -15.26 -7.85
CA GLN A 184 -13.60 -16.64 -7.38
C GLN A 184 -15.10 -16.92 -7.29
N ARG A 185 -15.92 -15.92 -6.95
CA ARG A 185 -17.37 -16.07 -6.80
C ARG A 185 -18.07 -16.43 -8.11
N ASN A 186 -17.66 -15.78 -9.20
CA ASN A 186 -18.27 -15.97 -10.52
C ASN A 186 -17.46 -16.93 -11.39
N GLN A 187 -16.32 -17.45 -10.89
CA GLN A 187 -15.37 -18.26 -11.64
C GLN A 187 -15.05 -17.62 -13.00
N SER A 188 -14.72 -16.33 -12.96
CA SER A 188 -14.47 -15.53 -14.15
C SER A 188 -13.08 -14.91 -14.15
N GLU A 189 -12.54 -14.79 -15.36
CA GLU A 189 -11.27 -14.15 -15.65
C GLU A 189 -11.45 -13.06 -16.71
N LEU A 190 -10.63 -12.02 -16.60
CA LEU A 190 -10.60 -10.90 -17.52
C LEU A 190 -9.16 -10.46 -17.72
N ASP A 191 -8.72 -10.43 -18.97
CA ASP A 191 -7.46 -9.84 -19.39
C ASP A 191 -7.72 -8.56 -20.20
N ALA A 192 -6.91 -7.51 -19.99
CA ALA A 192 -7.00 -6.24 -20.72
C ALA A 192 -5.70 -5.42 -20.64
N ASP A 193 -5.58 -4.39 -21.48
CA ASP A 193 -4.46 -3.44 -21.41
C ASP A 193 -4.61 -2.47 -20.22
N SER A 194 -5.84 -2.08 -19.88
CA SER A 194 -6.15 -1.24 -18.71
C SER A 194 -7.49 -1.60 -18.08
N LEU A 195 -7.63 -1.27 -16.79
CA LEU A 195 -8.85 -1.50 -16.04
C LEU A 195 -9.08 -0.39 -15.01
N THR A 196 -10.30 0.15 -14.99
CA THR A 196 -10.80 1.01 -13.92
C THR A 196 -11.90 0.29 -13.17
N TRP A 197 -11.77 0.20 -11.85
CA TRP A 197 -12.79 -0.37 -10.98
C TRP A 197 -13.22 0.65 -9.93
N ASN A 198 -14.50 0.99 -9.96
CA ASN A 198 -15.15 1.74 -8.89
C ASN A 198 -15.84 0.75 -7.94
N MET A 199 -15.35 0.64 -6.70
CA MET A 199 -15.83 -0.36 -5.74
C MET A 199 -17.20 -0.01 -5.13
N ASP A 200 -17.61 1.25 -5.12
CA ASP A 200 -18.93 1.62 -4.58
C ASP A 200 -20.06 1.22 -5.54
N SER A 201 -19.93 1.63 -6.81
CA SER A 201 -20.89 1.28 -7.88
C SER A 201 -20.68 -0.14 -8.43
N GLN A 202 -19.55 -0.74 -8.09
CA GLN A 202 -19.08 -2.05 -8.58
C GLN A 202 -18.86 -2.10 -10.08
N ARG A 203 -18.74 -0.93 -10.70
CA ARG A 203 -18.53 -0.76 -12.13
C ARG A 203 -17.08 -1.02 -12.48
N VAL A 204 -16.87 -1.93 -13.43
CA VAL A 204 -15.58 -2.23 -14.04
C VAL A 204 -15.62 -1.75 -15.48
N VAL A 205 -14.56 -1.06 -15.90
CA VAL A 205 -14.32 -0.67 -17.29
C VAL A 205 -12.95 -1.20 -17.67
N ALA A 206 -12.88 -2.08 -18.65
CA ALA A 206 -11.64 -2.63 -19.19
C ALA A 206 -11.48 -2.21 -20.65
N GLU A 207 -10.26 -1.85 -21.04
CA GLU A 207 -9.96 -1.33 -22.37
C GLU A 207 -8.67 -1.95 -22.92
N GLY A 208 -8.65 -2.19 -24.23
CA GLY A 208 -7.54 -2.79 -24.95
C GLY A 208 -7.45 -4.30 -24.79
N ASN A 209 -7.42 -5.02 -25.91
CA ASN A 209 -7.26 -6.48 -25.99
C ASN A 209 -8.12 -7.27 -24.97
N VAL A 210 -9.39 -6.86 -24.79
CA VAL A 210 -10.23 -7.44 -23.75
C VAL A 210 -10.59 -8.88 -24.08
N ASN A 211 -10.30 -9.78 -23.15
CA ASN A 211 -10.69 -11.18 -23.18
C ASN A 211 -11.33 -11.55 -21.84
N TYR A 212 -12.64 -11.77 -21.84
CA TYR A 212 -13.41 -12.20 -20.67
C TYR A 212 -13.82 -13.65 -20.83
N SER A 213 -13.64 -14.45 -19.79
CA SER A 213 -14.11 -15.82 -19.71
C SER A 213 -14.82 -16.07 -18.38
N GLN A 214 -15.85 -16.91 -18.42
CA GLN A 214 -16.61 -17.35 -17.25
C GLN A 214 -16.99 -18.82 -17.44
N SER A 215 -16.88 -19.64 -16.40
CA SER A 215 -17.22 -21.06 -16.48
C SER A 215 -18.71 -21.34 -16.28
N ASN A 216 -19.42 -20.55 -15.47
CA ASN A 216 -20.83 -20.81 -15.16
C ASN A 216 -21.67 -19.52 -14.96
N PRO A 217 -22.63 -19.23 -15.86
CA PRO A 217 -22.81 -19.87 -17.16
C PRO A 217 -21.56 -19.68 -18.05
N PRO A 218 -21.22 -20.66 -18.92
CA PRO A 218 -20.08 -20.60 -19.81
C PRO A 218 -20.23 -19.45 -20.81
N LEU A 219 -19.29 -18.51 -20.78
CA LEU A 219 -19.31 -17.32 -21.62
C LEU A 219 -17.90 -16.85 -21.93
N ASN A 220 -17.60 -16.66 -23.21
CA ASN A 220 -16.37 -16.01 -23.66
C ASN A 220 -16.70 -14.78 -24.48
N LEU A 221 -16.07 -13.65 -24.15
CA LEU A 221 -16.26 -12.39 -24.85
C LEU A 221 -14.90 -11.78 -25.20
N ARG A 222 -14.76 -11.33 -26.45
CA ARG A 222 -13.57 -10.60 -26.90
C ARG A 222 -13.96 -9.30 -27.58
N GLY A 223 -13.19 -8.25 -27.31
CA GLY A 223 -13.38 -6.95 -27.93
C GLY A 223 -12.36 -5.91 -27.45
N PRO A 224 -12.45 -4.67 -27.93
CA PRO A 224 -11.55 -3.61 -27.52
C PRO A 224 -11.95 -2.96 -26.19
N ARG A 225 -13.20 -3.13 -25.73
CA ARG A 225 -13.69 -2.56 -24.48
C ARG A 225 -14.78 -3.41 -23.85
N ALA A 226 -14.73 -3.55 -22.53
CA ALA A 226 -15.78 -4.15 -21.72
C ALA A 226 -16.20 -3.22 -20.60
N VAL A 227 -17.50 -3.19 -20.32
CA VAL A 227 -18.09 -2.49 -19.18
C VAL A 227 -18.99 -3.49 -18.46
N GLY A 228 -18.80 -3.65 -17.15
CA GLY A 228 -19.62 -4.57 -16.38
C GLY A 228 -19.86 -4.11 -14.95
N ARG A 229 -20.77 -4.79 -14.27
CA ARG A 229 -20.96 -4.72 -12.82
C ARG A 229 -20.74 -6.10 -12.24
N LEU A 230 -19.80 -6.21 -11.31
CA LEU A 230 -19.37 -7.49 -10.75
C LEU A 230 -20.49 -8.23 -9.98
N GLN A 231 -21.47 -7.49 -9.48
CA GLN A 231 -22.62 -8.02 -8.72
C GLN A 231 -23.74 -8.55 -9.63
N ASP A 232 -23.91 -7.95 -10.80
CA ASP A 232 -25.10 -8.17 -11.64
C ASP A 232 -24.84 -9.22 -12.74
N GLN A 233 -23.65 -9.84 -12.76
CA GLN A 233 -23.16 -10.73 -13.83
C GLN A 233 -23.35 -10.15 -15.25
N THR A 234 -23.47 -8.82 -15.35
CA THR A 234 -23.76 -8.14 -16.61
C THR A 234 -22.46 -7.58 -17.15
N VAL A 235 -22.06 -8.06 -18.33
CA VAL A 235 -20.88 -7.59 -19.06
C VAL A 235 -21.33 -7.15 -20.45
N ILE A 236 -21.08 -5.89 -20.78
CA ILE A 236 -21.33 -5.29 -22.09
C ILE A 236 -19.98 -5.07 -22.75
N VAL A 237 -19.71 -5.80 -23.82
CA VAL A 237 -18.50 -5.62 -24.65
C VAL A 237 -18.87 -4.81 -25.87
N SER A 238 -18.08 -3.77 -26.18
CA SER A 238 -18.38 -2.82 -27.24
C SER A 238 -17.12 -2.31 -27.93
N GLY A 239 -17.32 -1.72 -29.11
CA GLY A 239 -16.26 -1.21 -29.99
C GLY A 239 -15.79 -2.24 -31.01
N GLY A 240 -15.70 -1.85 -32.27
CA GLY A 240 -15.18 -2.70 -33.34
C GLY A 240 -15.89 -4.06 -33.49
N ARG A 241 -15.11 -5.09 -33.87
CA ARG A 241 -15.59 -6.47 -34.00
C ARG A 241 -15.64 -7.14 -32.63
N VAL A 242 -16.84 -7.27 -32.08
CA VAL A 242 -17.10 -8.07 -30.88
C VAL A 242 -17.28 -9.53 -31.30
N VAL A 243 -16.63 -10.45 -30.58
CA VAL A 243 -16.81 -11.89 -30.76
C VAL A 243 -17.36 -12.47 -29.46
N THR A 244 -18.52 -13.09 -29.55
CA THR A 244 -19.18 -13.79 -28.46
C THR A 244 -19.21 -15.27 -28.78
N GLU A 245 -18.76 -16.09 -27.84
CA GLU A 245 -18.89 -17.54 -27.92
C GLU A 245 -19.61 -18.02 -26.66
N ILE A 246 -20.82 -18.55 -26.84
CA ILE A 246 -21.58 -19.23 -25.80
C ILE A 246 -21.41 -20.72 -26.07
N ILE A 247 -20.79 -21.44 -25.15
CA ILE A 247 -20.65 -22.90 -25.25
C ILE A 247 -21.85 -23.49 -24.50
N PRO A 248 -22.86 -24.07 -25.17
CA PRO A 248 -23.98 -24.68 -24.47
C PRO A 248 -23.47 -25.81 -23.57
N GLY A 249 -23.88 -25.82 -22.31
CA GLY A 249 -23.67 -26.96 -21.44
C GLY A 249 -24.46 -28.14 -22.00
N ASN A 250 -23.80 -29.28 -22.22
CA ASN A 250 -24.50 -30.54 -22.44
C ASN A 250 -25.34 -30.83 -21.19
N ILE A 251 -26.64 -30.62 -21.30
CA ILE A 251 -27.64 -31.23 -20.43
C ILE A 251 -27.59 -32.73 -20.69
N ASN A 252 -26.85 -33.46 -19.85
CA ASN A 252 -26.98 -34.90 -19.68
C ASN A 252 -27.95 -35.18 -18.52
#